data_AF-A0A0F2JH06-F1
#
_entry.id   AF-A0A0F2JH06-F1
#
_cell.length_a   1.000
_cell.length_b   1.000
_cell.length_c   1.000
_cell.angle_alpha   90.00
_cell.angle_beta   90.00
_cell.angle_gamma   90.00
#
_symmetry.space_group_name_H-M   'P 1'
#
loop_
_entity.id
_entity.type
_entity.pdbx_description
1 polymer ?
#
loop_
_entity_poly.entity_id
_entity_poly.type
_entity_poly.pdbx_seq_one_letter_code
_entity_poly.pdbx_strand_id
1 'polypeptide(L)' 'MPKSKRLMELMMIVNRKRKFTVKELANEFNVLPRTILRDLQELSELGVPLYSEVCSNYLEN' A
#
# COMPACT_ATOMS: atom_id res chain seq x y z
N MET A 1 7.45 8.58 11.19
CA MET A 1 6.61 7.55 11.84
C MET A 1 7.41 6.25 12.02
N PRO A 2 7.38 5.59 13.20
CA PRO A 2 8.02 4.29 13.41
C PRO A 2 7.46 3.21 12.47
N LYS A 3 8.32 2.30 12.00
CA LYS A 3 7.94 1.24 11.05
C LYS A 3 6.87 0.29 11.62
N SER A 4 7.04 -0.17 12.86
CA SER A 4 6.09 -1.10 13.51
C SER A 4 4.67 -0.53 13.60
N LYS A 5 4.55 0.74 14.02
CA LYS A 5 3.26 1.44 14.06
C LYS A 5 2.64 1.54 12.66
N ARG A 6 3.44 1.82 11.63
CA ARG A 6 2.97 1.94 10.26
C ARG A 6 2.47 0.61 9.69
N LEU A 7 3.19 -0.48 9.93
CA LEU A 7 2.76 -1.82 9.50
C LEU A 7 1.44 -2.23 10.18
N MET A 8 1.30 -1.99 11.48
CA MET A 8 0.06 -2.24 12.23
C MET A 8 -1.12 -1.47 11.62
N GLU A 9 -0.93 -0.17 11.36
CA GLU A 9 -1.97 0.68 10.77
C GLU A 9 -2.28 0.29 9.31
N LEU A 10 -1.27 0.00 8.49
CA LEU A 10 -1.47 -0.50 7.12
C LEU A 10 -2.28 -1.80 7.12
N MET A 11 -1.99 -2.72 8.04
CA MET A 11 -2.73 -3.98 8.13
C MET A 11 -4.21 -3.76 8.49
N MET A 12 -4.50 -2.77 9.34
CA MET A 12 -5.89 -2.35 9.60
C MET A 12 -6.55 -1.72 8.36
N ILE A 13 -5.82 -0.88 7.62
CA ILE A 13 -6.33 -0.25 6.39
C ILE A 13 -6.64 -1.31 5.33
N VAL A 14 -5.74 -2.24 5.06
CA VAL A 14 -5.93 -3.31 4.08
C VAL A 14 -7.17 -4.16 4.43
N ASN A 15 -7.38 -4.45 5.71
CA ASN A 15 -8.56 -5.19 6.17
C ASN A 15 -9.87 -4.40 6.00
N ARG A 16 -9.85 -3.07 6.15
CA ARG A 16 -11.04 -2.22 6.09
C ARG A 16 -11.36 -1.72 4.67
N LYS A 17 -10.35 -1.42 3.87
CA LYS A 17 -10.45 -0.76 2.56
C LYS A 17 -9.92 -1.70 1.48
N ARG A 18 -10.83 -2.23 0.66
CA ARG A 18 -10.50 -3.20 -0.41
C ARG A 18 -9.76 -2.61 -1.61
N LYS A 19 -9.76 -1.28 -1.78
CA LYS A 19 -9.08 -0.59 -2.88
C LYS A 19 -8.39 0.66 -2.36
N PHE A 20 -7.12 0.84 -2.67
CA PHE A 20 -6.33 2.01 -2.32
C PHE A 20 -5.21 2.18 -3.34
N THR A 21 -4.70 3.40 -3.46
CA THR A 21 -3.48 3.65 -4.23
C THR A 21 -2.28 3.81 -3.31
N VAL A 22 -1.09 3.45 -3.80
CA VAL A 22 0.18 3.68 -3.07
C VAL A 22 0.35 5.16 -2.73
N LYS A 23 -0.09 6.05 -3.63
CA LYS A 23 0.01 7.51 -3.45
C LYS A 23 -0.89 7.99 -2.31
N GLU A 24 -2.12 7.48 -2.19
CA GLU A 24 -3.00 7.78 -1.06
C GLU A 24 -2.36 7.41 0.28
N LEU A 25 -1.89 6.17 0.40
CA LEU A 25 -1.26 5.69 1.63
C LEU A 25 0.02 6.47 1.95
N ALA A 26 0.82 6.82 0.94
CA ALA A 26 2.04 7.60 1.13
C ALA A 26 1.74 8.96 1.74
N ASN A 27 0.70 9.64 1.25
CA ASN A 27 0.24 10.91 1.78
C ASN A 27 -0.33 10.75 3.21
N GLU A 28 -1.15 9.73 3.46
CA GLU A 28 -1.77 9.47 4.77
C GLU A 28 -0.72 9.21 5.86
N PHE A 29 0.31 8.41 5.55
CA PHE A 29 1.38 8.08 6.49
C PHE A 29 2.54 9.09 6.49
N ASN A 30 2.47 10.13 5.65
CA ASN A 30 3.52 11.12 5.43
C ASN A 30 4.90 10.47 5.15
N VAL A 31 4.93 9.55 4.19
CA VAL A 31 6.13 8.84 3.72
C VAL A 31 6.18 8.83 2.20
N LEU A 32 7.31 8.41 1.63
CA LEU A 32 7.43 8.27 0.19
C LEU A 32 6.68 7.03 -0.33
N PRO A 33 6.18 7.05 -1.58
CA PRO A 33 5.50 5.89 -2.20
C PRO A 33 6.30 4.59 -2.15
N ARG A 34 7.62 4.66 -2.35
CA ARG A 34 8.53 3.50 -2.25
C ARG A 34 8.56 2.86 -0.86
N THR A 35 8.29 3.65 0.19
CA THR A 35 8.21 3.14 1.57
C THR A 35 6.96 2.30 1.73
N ILE A 36 5.81 2.81 1.26
CA ILE A 36 4.55 2.05 1.24
C ILE A 36 4.66 0.78 0.41
N LEU A 37 5.29 0.84 -0.77
CA LEU A 37 5.51 -0.35 -1.60
C LEU A 37 6.29 -1.44 -0.84
N ARG A 38 7.35 -1.06 -0.12
CA ARG A 38 8.11 -1.99 0.72
C ARG A 38 7.27 -2.54 1.86
N ASP A 39 6.52 -1.69 2.56
CA ASP A 39 5.65 -2.14 3.66
C ASP A 39 4.55 -3.10 3.17
N LEU A 40 3.96 -2.84 2.00
CA LEU A 40 2.99 -3.73 1.35
C LEU A 40 3.62 -5.06 0.94
N GLN A 41 4.85 -5.03 0.41
CA GLN A 41 5.57 -6.24 0.07
C GLN A 41 5.85 -7.09 1.32
N GLU A 42 6.30 -6.48 2.41
CA GLU A 42 6.49 -7.18 3.69
C GLU A 42 5.18 -7.80 4.22
N LEU A 43 4.06 -7.08 4.13
CA LEU A 43 2.76 -7.62 4.50
C LEU A 43 2.34 -8.80 3.60
N SER A 44 2.64 -8.73 2.30
CA SER A 44 2.39 -9.83 1.36
C SER A 44 3.20 -11.07 1.72
N GLU A 45 4.48 -10.90 2.08
CA GLU A 45 5.36 -11.98 2.55
C GLU A 45 4.86 -12.59 3.88
N LEU A 46 4.13 -11.82 4.70
CA LEU A 46 3.45 -12.28 5.91
C LEU A 46 2.06 -12.91 5.64
N GLY A 47 1.68 -13.08 4.38
CA GLY A 47 0.44 -13.76 3.97
C GLY A 47 -0.78 -12.86 3.80
N VAL A 48 -0.61 -11.53 3.80
CA VAL A 48 -1.71 -10.61 3.50
C VAL A 48 -2.01 -10.66 1.99
N PRO A 49 -3.25 -10.99 1.56
CA PRO A 49 -3.59 -11.18 0.16
C PRO A 49 -3.74 -9.83 -0.57
N LEU A 50 -2.61 -9.30 -1.04
CA LEU A 50 -2.53 -8.05 -1.79
C LEU A 50 -2.42 -8.32 -3.28
N TYR A 51 -3.24 -7.63 -4.07
CA TYR A 51 -3.20 -7.68 -5.53
C TYR A 51 -2.96 -6.28 -6.08
N SER A 52 -2.03 -6.15 -7.03
CA SER A 52 -1.76 -4.89 -7.71
C SER A 52 -2.43 -4.88 -9.09
N GLU A 53 -3.28 -3.89 -9.33
CA GLU A 53 -3.76 -3.58 -10.67
C GLU A 53 -2.81 -2.56 -11.30
N VAL A 54 -2.20 -2.92 -12.43
CA VAL A 54 -1.44 -1.97 -13.26
C VAL A 54 -2.43 -1.28 -14.18
N CYS A 55 -2.81 -0.03 -13.89
CA CYS A 55 -3.47 0.80 -14.88
C CYS A 55 -2.45 1.17 -15.96
N SER A 56 -2.43 0.39 -17.04
CA SER A 56 -1.73 0.74 -18.27
C SER A 56 -2.54 1.80 -19.00
N ASN A 57 -2.21 3.08 -18.81
CA ASN A 57 -2.87 4.21 -19.49
C ASN A 57 -2.49 4.30 -20.99
N TYR A 58 -2.12 3.20 -21.65
CA TYR A 58 -1.59 3.20 -23.01
C TYR A 58 -2.63 2.97 -24.12
N LEU A 59 -3.93 3.08 -23.85
CA LEU A 59 -4.99 2.87 -24.85
C LEU A 59 -6.03 3.99 -24.94
N GLU A 60 -5.65 5.23 -24.65
CA GLU A 60 -6.45 6.41 -25.01
C GLU A 60 -5.60 7.38 -25.84
N ASN A 61 -5.45 7.07 -27.14
CA ASN A 61 -5.26 8.00 -28.26
C ASN A 61 -5.76 7.34 -29.55
#